data_AF-A0A2H6JYR9-F1
#
_entry.id   AF-A0A2H6JYR9-F1
#
_cell.length_a   1.000
_cell.length_b   1.000
_cell.length_c   1.000
_cell.angle_alpha   90.00
_cell.angle_beta   90.00
_cell.angle_gamma   90.00
#
_symmetry.space_group_name_H-M   'P 1'
#
loop_
_entity.id
_entity.type
_entity.pdbx_description
1 polymer ?
#
loop_
_entity_poly.entity_id
_entity_poly.type
_entity_poly.pdbx_seq_one_letter_code
_entity_poly.pdbx_strand_id
1 'polypeptide(L)'
;MFRHLKERGDPPKHGIIFQHPTISKSPWWQRGKIARSLAAKIAIAARIDAYSKVDRSEELRADFMRRYEAVKKSHPSEPRRMKIIRAPKTVKKKGRRRGRKR
;
A
#
# COMPACT_ATOMS: atom_id res chain seq x y z
N MET A 1 0.08 -1.31 -10.56
CA MET A 1 -0.99 -0.31 -10.41
C MET A 1 -2.19 -0.67 -11.27
N PHE A 2 -2.12 -0.62 -12.60
CA PHE A 2 -3.27 -0.78 -13.51
C PHE A 2 -4.17 -2.01 -13.33
N ARG A 3 -3.65 -3.12 -12.80
CA ARG A 3 -4.45 -4.32 -12.50
C ARG A 3 -5.68 -4.03 -11.62
N HIS A 4 -5.55 -3.17 -10.60
CA HIS A 4 -6.69 -2.84 -9.71
C HIS A 4 -7.79 -2.05 -10.42
N LEU A 5 -7.43 -1.24 -11.44
CA LEU A 5 -8.39 -0.48 -12.24
C LEU A 5 -9.14 -1.40 -13.21
N LYS A 6 -8.46 -2.38 -13.79
CA LYS A 6 -9.05 -3.32 -14.77
C LYS A 6 -9.89 -4.41 -14.13
N GLU A 7 -9.39 -5.02 -13.06
CA GLU A 7 -9.99 -6.21 -12.42
C GLU A 7 -10.76 -5.87 -11.13
N ARG A 8 -10.83 -4.58 -10.74
CA ARG A 8 -11.39 -4.11 -9.45
C ARG A 8 -10.82 -4.84 -8.23
N GLY A 9 -9.55 -5.22 -8.30
CA GLY A 9 -8.81 -5.83 -7.18
C GLY A 9 -8.31 -4.80 -6.17
N ASP A 10 -7.60 -5.28 -5.14
CA ASP A 10 -7.04 -4.39 -4.11
C ASP A 10 -5.97 -3.44 -4.71
N PRO A 11 -6.04 -2.14 -4.40
CA PRO A 11 -5.05 -1.17 -4.88
C PRO A 11 -3.69 -1.38 -4.19
N PRO A 12 -2.57 -1.04 -4.86
CA PRO A 12 -1.26 -1.09 -4.24
C PRO A 12 -1.15 -0.08 -3.09
N LYS A 13 -0.60 -0.49 -1.94
CA LYS A 13 -0.45 0.36 -0.75
C LYS A 13 0.64 1.43 -0.88
N HIS A 14 1.67 1.14 -1.67
CA HIS A 14 2.86 1.97 -1.85
C HIS A 14 3.50 1.64 -3.22
N GLY A 15 4.26 2.60 -3.74
CA GLY A 15 5.10 2.44 -4.93
C GLY A 15 6.59 2.41 -4.55
N ILE A 16 7.41 3.15 -5.30
CA ILE A 16 8.87 3.26 -5.08
C ILE A 16 9.24 3.77 -3.68
N ILE A 17 8.38 4.57 -3.06
CA ILE A 17 8.53 5.07 -1.68
C ILE A 17 8.68 3.96 -0.63
N PHE A 18 8.36 2.70 -0.97
CA PHE A 18 8.57 1.55 -0.09
C PHE A 18 10.04 1.35 0.32
N GLN A 19 10.99 1.85 -0.48
CA GLN A 19 12.42 1.79 -0.16
C GLN A 19 12.78 2.60 1.09
N HIS A 20 11.97 3.60 1.47
CA HIS A 20 12.25 4.41 2.64
C HIS A 20 12.15 3.57 3.94
N PRO A 21 13.16 3.64 4.84
CA PRO A 21 13.27 2.76 6.01
C PRO A 21 12.05 2.79 6.93
N THR A 22 11.41 3.95 7.07
CA THR A 22 10.22 4.11 7.93
C THR A 22 9.02 3.33 7.43
N ILE A 23 8.98 2.95 6.15
CA ILE A 23 7.91 2.13 5.57
C ILE A 23 8.34 0.66 5.54
N SER A 24 9.51 0.34 5.01
CA SER A 24 9.96 -1.04 4.85
C SER A 24 10.07 -1.78 6.18
N LYS A 25 10.63 -1.12 7.21
CA LYS A 25 10.80 -1.69 8.56
C LYS A 25 9.52 -1.70 9.39
N SER A 26 8.47 -1.01 8.96
CA SER A 26 7.21 -0.92 9.73
C SER A 26 6.31 -2.15 9.51
N PRO A 27 5.45 -2.49 10.49
CA PRO A 27 4.49 -3.59 10.36
C PRO A 27 3.50 -3.43 9.20
N TRP A 28 3.07 -4.54 8.61
CA TRP A 28 2.31 -4.56 7.34
C TRP A 28 0.97 -3.80 7.37
N TRP A 29 0.36 -3.69 8.56
CA TRP A 29 -0.88 -2.95 8.82
C TRP A 29 -0.68 -1.44 8.94
N GLN A 30 0.50 -0.99 9.38
CA GLN A 30 0.84 0.43 9.50
C GLN A 30 1.39 1.02 8.19
N ARG A 31 2.05 0.19 7.36
CA ARG A 31 2.72 0.61 6.11
C ARG A 31 1.90 1.53 5.23
N GLY A 32 0.61 1.24 5.03
CA GLY A 32 -0.25 2.06 4.16
C GLY A 32 -0.48 3.48 4.69
N LYS A 33 -0.65 3.63 6.01
CA LYS A 33 -0.86 4.94 6.66
C LYS A 33 0.41 5.78 6.63
N ILE A 34 1.56 5.14 6.86
CA ILE A 34 2.88 5.78 6.81
C ILE A 34 3.19 6.21 5.37
N ALA A 35 2.98 5.32 4.39
CA ALA A 35 3.19 5.60 2.98
C ALA A 35 2.36 6.80 2.48
N ARG A 36 1.09 6.88 2.87
CA ARG A 36 0.22 8.02 2.53
C ARG A 36 0.73 9.33 3.14
N SER A 37 1.15 9.29 4.39
CA SER A 37 1.69 10.48 5.08
C SER A 37 2.99 10.96 4.44
N LEU A 38 3.87 10.03 4.06
CA LEU A 38 5.12 10.36 3.35
C LEU A 38 4.82 10.97 1.97
N ALA A 39 3.92 10.37 1.19
CA ALA A 39 3.55 10.87 -0.13
C ALA A 39 3.00 12.30 -0.09
N ALA A 40 2.18 12.62 0.92
CA ALA A 40 1.66 13.98 1.11
C ALA A 40 2.78 15.01 1.32
N LYS A 41 3.81 14.67 2.09
CA LYS A 41 4.96 15.56 2.34
C LYS A 41 5.88 15.68 1.13
N ILE A 42 6.12 14.58 0.40
CA ILE A 42 6.85 14.60 -0.87
C ILE A 42 6.15 15.52 -1.89
N ALA A 43 4.82 15.48 -1.99
CA ALA A 43 4.07 16.32 -2.92
C ALA A 43 4.14 17.82 -2.57
N ILE A 44 4.31 18.18 -1.29
CA ILE A 44 4.55 19.57 -0.88
C ILE A 44 5.99 19.97 -1.20
N ALA A 45 6.97 19.14 -0.82
CA ALA A 45 8.38 19.38 -1.10
C ALA A 45 8.64 19.59 -2.61
N ALA A 46 8.13 18.69 -3.46
CA ALA A 46 8.29 18.78 -4.90
C ALA A 46 7.73 20.08 -5.50
N ARG A 47 6.64 20.62 -4.94
CA ARG A 47 6.08 21.92 -5.36
C ARG A 47 6.94 23.09 -4.91
N ILE A 48 7.47 23.04 -3.69
CA ILE A 48 8.37 24.07 -3.16
C ILE A 48 9.65 24.13 -4.01
N ASP A 49 10.23 22.97 -4.32
CA ASP A 49 11.43 22.86 -5.15
C ASP A 49 11.19 23.42 -6.57
N ALA A 50 10.00 23.18 -7.12
CA ALA A 50 9.64 23.65 -8.46
C ALA A 50 9.38 25.17 -8.53
N TYR A 51 8.72 25.76 -7.53
CA TYR A 51 8.17 27.12 -7.63
C TYR A 51 8.82 28.15 -6.71
N SER A 52 9.23 27.78 -5.49
CA SER A 52 9.60 28.74 -4.44
C SER A 52 11.09 28.76 -4.13
N LYS A 53 11.81 27.63 -4.29
CA LYS A 53 13.23 27.47 -3.94
C LYS A 53 13.62 27.84 -2.50
N VAL A 54 12.64 27.95 -1.60
CA VAL A 54 12.87 28.17 -0.16
C VAL A 54 13.02 26.82 0.52
N ASP A 55 14.04 26.66 1.35
CA ASP A 55 14.23 25.43 2.11
C ASP A 55 13.22 25.34 3.27
N ARG A 56 12.34 24.33 3.21
CA ARG A 56 11.40 23.95 4.28
C ARG A 56 11.53 22.47 4.64
N SER A 57 12.67 21.86 4.35
CA SER A 57 12.92 20.43 4.52
C SER A 57 12.73 19.97 5.97
N GLU A 58 13.30 20.69 6.93
CA GLU A 58 13.23 20.37 8.36
C GLU A 58 11.80 20.41 8.92
N GLU A 59 11.02 21.42 8.55
CA GLU A 59 9.61 21.52 8.97
C GLU A 59 8.79 20.34 8.43
N LEU A 60 8.95 20.01 7.15
CA LEU A 60 8.24 18.88 6.52
C LEU A 60 8.66 17.54 7.13
N ARG A 61 9.94 17.40 7.47
CA ARG A 61 10.49 16.22 8.14
C ARG A 61 9.93 16.07 9.54
N ALA A 62 9.91 17.13 10.34
CA ALA A 62 9.37 17.13 11.70
C ALA A 62 7.87 16.77 11.69
N ASP A 63 7.10 17.36 10.78
CA ASP A 63 5.69 17.04 10.60
C ASP A 63 5.46 15.57 10.22
N PHE A 64 6.27 15.03 9.31
CA PHE A 64 6.20 13.62 8.94
C PHE A 64 6.48 12.72 10.15
N MET A 65 7.53 13.01 10.91
CA MET A 65 7.92 12.23 12.08
C MET A 65 6.85 12.29 13.17
N ARG A 66 6.25 13.45 13.43
CA ARG A 66 5.10 13.58 14.35
C ARG A 66 3.96 12.65 13.94
N ARG A 67 3.63 12.59 12.64
CA ARG A 67 2.57 11.71 12.15
C ARG A 67 2.96 10.24 12.21
N TYR A 68 4.22 9.92 11.91
CA TYR A 68 4.75 8.55 11.99
C TYR A 68 4.61 7.97 13.41
N GLU A 69 5.01 8.73 14.43
CA GLU A 69 4.87 8.32 15.84
C GLU A 69 3.41 8.18 16.27
N ALA A 70 2.53 9.10 15.83
CA ALA A 70 1.10 8.98 16.09
C ALA A 70 0.48 7.70 15.48
N VAL A 71 0.93 7.29 14.28
CA VAL A 71 0.47 6.05 13.64
C VAL A 71 0.97 4.82 14.40
N LYS A 72 2.22 4.82 14.87
CA LYS A 72 2.77 3.76 15.71
C LYS A 72 1.98 3.58 17.00
N LYS A 73 1.71 4.68 17.71
CA LYS A 73 1.00 4.66 19.00
C LYS A 73 -0.46 4.23 18.87
N SER A 74 -1.14 4.62 17.80
CA SER A 74 -2.57 4.32 17.60
C SER A 74 -2.86 2.89 17.12
N HIS A 75 -1.89 2.20 16.52
CA HIS A 75 -2.08 0.86 15.97
C HIS A 75 -0.99 -0.13 16.42
N PRO A 76 -0.79 -0.31 17.75
CA PRO A 76 0.32 -1.11 18.27
C PRO A 76 0.14 -2.61 18.00
N SER A 77 -1.08 -3.14 18.07
CA SER A 77 -1.36 -4.56 17.91
C SER A 77 -1.68 -4.94 16.45
N GLU A 78 -1.27 -6.16 16.06
CA GLU A 78 -1.64 -6.74 14.77
C GLU A 78 -3.16 -6.84 14.66
N PRO A 79 -3.80 -6.25 13.62
CA PRO A 79 -5.22 -6.44 13.42
C PRO A 79 -5.50 -7.94 13.24
N ARG A 80 -6.53 -8.46 13.93
CA ARG A 80 -6.91 -9.88 13.85
C ARG A 80 -7.01 -10.25 12.37
N ARG A 81 -6.11 -11.13 11.91
CA ARG A 81 -6.11 -11.63 10.54
C ARG A 81 -7.36 -12.50 10.41
N MET A 82 -8.45 -11.91 9.91
CA MET A 82 -9.66 -12.67 9.64
C MET A 82 -9.27 -13.71 8.60
N LYS A 83 -9.15 -14.98 9.03
CA LYS A 83 -8.84 -16.09 8.13
C LYS A 83 -10.00 -16.16 7.15
N ILE A 84 -9.82 -15.61 5.95
CA ILE A 84 -10.74 -15.87 4.86
C ILE A 84 -10.60 -17.36 4.61
N ILE A 85 -11.54 -18.17 5.11
CA ILE A 85 -11.68 -19.57 4.76
C ILE A 85 -12.00 -19.55 3.27
N ARG A 86 -10.97 -19.65 2.43
CA ARG A 86 -11.17 -19.76 0.99
C ARG A 86 -11.92 -21.08 0.78
N ALA A 87 -13.21 -20.98 0.42
CA ALA A 87 -13.99 -22.14 0.03
C ALA A 87 -13.19 -22.94 -1.01
N PRO A 88 -13.10 -24.27 -0.88
CA PRO A 88 -12.32 -25.08 -1.80
C PRO A 88 -12.82 -24.82 -3.23
N LYS A 89 -11.91 -24.43 -4.13
CA LYS A 89 -12.22 -24.24 -5.53
C LYS A 89 -12.74 -25.58 -6.06
N THR A 90 -14.04 -25.71 -6.28
CA THR A 90 -14.62 -26.88 -6.97
C THR A 90 -13.96 -26.97 -8.34
N VAL A 91 -13.09 -27.95 -8.52
CA VAL A 91 -12.47 -28.25 -9.82
C VAL A 91 -13.62 -28.67 -10.74
N LYS A 92 -14.09 -27.77 -11.60
CA LYS A 92 -15.03 -28.13 -12.67
C LYS A 92 -14.32 -29.17 -13.56
N LYS A 93 -14.67 -30.44 -13.40
CA LYS A 93 -14.26 -31.53 -14.29
C LYS A 93 -14.59 -31.12 -15.72
N LYS A 94 -13.57 -30.76 -16.50
CA LYS A 94 -13.68 -30.55 -17.94
C LYS A 94 -14.22 -31.86 -18.51
N GLY A 95 -15.47 -31.84 -18.98
CA GLY A 95 -16.15 -33.03 -19.50
C GLY A 95 -15.29 -33.72 -20.55
N ARG A 96 -15.12 -35.04 -20.40
CA ARG A 96 -14.65 -35.93 -21.47
C ARG A 96 -15.51 -35.66 -22.69
N ARG A 97 -14.97 -34.96 -23.69
CA ARG A 97 -15.52 -35.00 -25.05
C ARG A 97 -15.28 -36.43 -25.56
N ARG A 98 -16.24 -37.32 -25.27
CA ARG A 98 -16.45 -38.57 -25.99
C ARG A 98 -16.59 -38.19 -27.47
N GLY A 99 -15.81 -38.84 -28.32
CA GLY A 99 -15.72 -38.52 -29.74
C GLY A 99 -17.04 -38.69 -30.48
N ARG A 100 -17.07 -38.11 -31.69
CA ARG A 100 -17.99 -38.53 -32.74
C ARG A 100 -17.27 -38.43 -34.08
N LYS A 101 -17.10 -39.60 -34.69
CA LYS A 101 -16.70 -39.83 -36.08
C LYS A 101 -17.45 -38.90 -37.04
N ARG A 102 -16.75 -38.32 -38.00
CA ARG A 102 -16.84 -38.64 -39.44
C ARG A 102 -15.74 -37.89 -40.19
#